data_AF-A0A9E2BFL6-F1
#
_entry.id   AF-A0A9E2BFL6-F1
#
_cell.length_a   1.000
_cell.length_b   1.000
_cell.length_c   1.000
_cell.angle_alpha   90.00
_cell.angle_beta   90.00
_cell.angle_gamma   90.00
#
_symmetry.space_group_name_H-M   'P 1'
#
loop_
_entity.id
_entity.type
_entity.pdbx_description
1 polymer ?
#
loop_
_entity_poly.entity_id
_entity_poly.type
_entity_poly.pdbx_seq_one_letter_code
_entity_poly.pdbx_strand_id
1 'polypeptide(L)'
;MRKKLLIFSLVLIAVIITVFMINFNRIPIHKPISLEEVETIVFFGTYRGIKEATQEEKVRFIKWFNSAYDIRLNKYFAGTTPESIISIELKSGKRIGVFKSGFNFEIQRDDVKNKNISYWAKQKDIEKLLADLSSKKRE
;
A
#
# COMPACT_ATOMS: atom_id res chain seq x y z
N MET A 1 29.21 -23.22 39.31
CA MET A 1 28.44 -23.66 38.11
C MET A 1 27.04 -23.06 38.03
N ARG A 2 26.19 -23.14 39.07
CA ARG A 2 24.80 -22.63 39.05
C ARG A 2 24.64 -21.15 38.63
N LYS A 3 25.52 -20.25 39.11
CA LYS A 3 25.52 -18.82 38.71
C LYS A 3 25.83 -18.59 37.22
N LYS A 4 26.77 -19.37 36.66
CA LYS A 4 27.11 -19.29 35.22
C LYS A 4 25.97 -19.81 34.34
N LEU A 5 25.28 -20.87 34.79
CA LEU A 5 24.06 -21.36 34.14
C LEU A 5 22.93 -20.32 34.15
N LEU A 6 22.70 -19.65 35.29
CA LEU A 6 21.69 -18.59 35.42
C LEU A 6 21.96 -17.40 34.48
N ILE A 7 23.22 -16.94 34.42
CA ILE A 7 23.62 -15.86 33.51
C ILE A 7 23.40 -16.28 32.06
N PHE A 8 23.81 -17.50 31.70
CA PHE A 8 23.59 -18.03 30.35
C PHE A 8 22.11 -18.09 29.98
N SER A 9 21.24 -18.57 30.89
CA SER A 9 19.79 -18.60 30.64
C SER A 9 19.19 -17.20 30.48
N LEU A 10 19.63 -16.20 31.24
CA LEU A 10 19.14 -14.83 31.12
C LEU A 10 19.55 -14.19 29.79
N VAL A 11 20.79 -14.41 29.35
CA VAL A 11 21.26 -13.94 28.04
C VAL A 11 20.49 -14.61 26.91
N LEU A 12 20.24 -15.92 27.00
CA LEU A 12 19.46 -16.65 26.00
C LEU A 12 18.02 -16.13 25.91
N ILE A 13 17.36 -15.88 27.05
CA ILE A 13 16.02 -15.29 27.10
C ILE A 13 16.02 -13.90 26.47
N ALA A 14 17.02 -13.06 26.78
CA ALA A 14 17.13 -11.72 26.20
C ALA A 14 17.27 -11.78 24.66
N VAL A 15 18.09 -12.69 24.14
CA VAL A 15 18.24 -12.91 22.70
C VAL A 15 16.93 -13.37 22.06
N ILE A 16 16.22 -14.32 22.68
CA ILE A 16 14.92 -14.80 22.20
C ILE A 16 13.91 -13.64 22.15
N ILE A 17 13.84 -12.82 23.20
CA ILE A 17 12.96 -11.65 23.23
C ILE A 17 13.32 -10.66 22.13
N THR A 18 14.61 -10.36 21.92
CA THR A 18 15.04 -9.44 20.85
C THR A 18 14.67 -9.96 19.46
N VAL A 19 14.94 -11.25 19.18
CA VAL A 19 14.57 -11.88 17.90
C VAL A 19 13.05 -11.89 17.72
N PHE A 20 12.29 -12.16 18.78
CA PHE A 20 10.83 -12.12 18.74
C PHE A 20 10.32 -10.71 18.44
N MET A 21 10.82 -9.68 19.13
CA MET A 21 10.42 -8.28 18.88
C MET A 21 10.75 -7.79 17.47
N ILE A 22 11.89 -8.20 16.89
CA ILE A 22 12.26 -7.86 15.51
C ILE A 22 11.28 -8.47 14.50
N ASN A 23 10.83 -9.69 14.74
CA ASN A 23 9.90 -10.38 13.83
C ASN A 23 8.44 -9.92 14.03
N PHE A 24 8.02 -9.65 15.27
CA PHE A 24 6.65 -9.22 15.59
C PHE A 24 6.32 -7.82 15.03
N ASN A 25 7.34 -6.96 14.85
CA ASN A 25 7.17 -5.63 14.27
C ASN A 25 7.14 -5.61 12.73
N ARG A 26 7.16 -6.76 12.06
CA ARG A 26 6.98 -6.83 10.59
C ARG A 26 5.51 -6.67 10.22
N ILE A 27 4.98 -5.46 10.40
CA ILE A 27 3.66 -5.11 9.86
C ILE A 27 3.73 -5.24 8.34
N PRO A 28 2.81 -5.99 7.70
CA PRO A 28 2.80 -6.10 6.25
C PRO A 28 2.60 -4.70 5.65
N ILE A 29 3.55 -4.31 4.80
CA ILE A 29 3.58 -3.01 4.12
C ILE A 29 2.29 -2.82 3.29
N HIS A 30 1.83 -3.90 2.68
CA HIS A 30 0.53 -3.98 2.02
C HIS A 30 -0.51 -4.60 2.95
N LYS A 31 -1.42 -3.78 3.45
CA LYS A 31 -2.57 -4.21 4.25
C LYS A 31 -3.82 -4.31 3.36
N PRO A 32 -4.49 -5.46 3.27
CA PRO A 32 -5.76 -5.56 2.55
C PRO A 32 -6.80 -4.56 3.08
N ILE A 33 -7.70 -4.11 2.22
CA ILE A 33 -8.84 -3.25 2.57
C ILE A 33 -10.15 -3.98 2.27
N SER A 34 -11.17 -3.73 3.08
CA SER A 34 -12.53 -4.25 2.88
C SER A 34 -13.45 -3.19 2.26
N LEU A 35 -14.55 -3.61 1.65
CA LEU A 35 -15.52 -2.68 1.05
C LEU A 35 -16.17 -1.80 2.13
N GLU A 36 -16.37 -2.35 3.32
CA GLU A 36 -17.02 -1.71 4.45
C GLU A 36 -16.17 -0.56 5.02
N GLU A 37 -14.84 -0.64 4.89
CA GLU A 37 -13.88 0.39 5.30
C GLU A 37 -13.74 1.54 4.30
N VAL A 38 -14.12 1.32 3.03
CA VAL A 38 -13.98 2.30 1.95
C VAL A 38 -15.19 3.22 1.92
N GLU A 39 -14.93 4.53 1.94
CA GLU A 39 -15.94 5.57 1.73
C GLU A 39 -16.09 5.84 0.23
N THR A 40 -15.00 6.27 -0.41
CA THR A 40 -14.99 6.54 -1.85
C THR A 40 -13.69 6.12 -2.54
N ILE A 41 -13.79 5.91 -3.85
CA ILE A 41 -12.65 5.72 -4.73
C ILE A 41 -12.80 6.71 -5.87
N VAL A 42 -11.79 7.55 -6.07
CA VAL A 42 -11.75 8.58 -7.09
C VAL A 42 -10.64 8.26 -8.08
N PHE A 43 -10.98 8.22 -9.35
CA PHE A 43 -10.06 8.09 -10.47
C PHE A 43 -9.73 9.48 -11.01
N PHE A 44 -8.45 9.80 -11.07
CA PHE A 44 -7.93 11.01 -11.68
C PHE A 44 -6.97 10.64 -12.80
N GLY A 45 -7.12 11.32 -13.94
CA GLY A 45 -6.17 11.25 -15.03
C GLY A 45 -6.05 12.60 -15.70
N THR A 46 -4.83 13.02 -16.04
CA THR A 46 -4.57 14.33 -16.66
C THR A 46 -5.44 14.61 -17.89
N TYR A 47 -5.77 13.58 -18.66
CA TYR A 47 -6.62 13.69 -19.87
C TYR A 47 -8.04 13.16 -19.71
N ARG A 48 -8.34 12.46 -18.60
CA ARG A 48 -9.67 11.87 -18.33
C ARG A 48 -10.48 12.66 -17.30
N GLY A 49 -9.85 13.61 -16.60
CA GLY A 49 -10.47 14.38 -15.53
C GLY A 49 -10.60 13.58 -14.24
N ILE A 50 -11.56 13.99 -13.40
CA ILE A 50 -11.88 13.36 -12.12
C ILE A 50 -13.20 12.59 -12.28
N LYS A 51 -13.23 11.33 -11.84
CA LYS A 51 -14.43 10.49 -11.80
C LYS A 51 -14.48 9.73 -10.48
N GLU A 52 -15.63 9.76 -9.80
CA GLU A 52 -15.89 8.82 -8.70
C GLU A 52 -16.27 7.42 -9.24
N ALA A 53 -15.72 6.38 -8.62
CA ALA A 53 -15.99 5.00 -8.98
C ALA A 53 -17.42 4.58 -8.63
N THR A 54 -18.08 3.86 -9.53
CA THR A 54 -19.35 3.18 -9.22
C THR A 54 -19.16 2.06 -8.20
N GLN A 55 -20.24 1.50 -7.65
CA GLN A 55 -20.11 0.40 -6.69
C GLN A 55 -19.44 -0.84 -7.29
N GLU A 56 -19.75 -1.18 -8.54
CA GLU A 56 -19.12 -2.30 -9.25
C GLU A 56 -17.63 -2.05 -9.47
N GLU A 57 -17.25 -0.80 -9.78
CA GLU A 57 -15.86 -0.38 -9.90
C GLU A 57 -15.13 -0.46 -8.54
N LYS A 58 -15.77 -0.02 -7.44
CA LYS A 58 -15.22 -0.13 -6.08
C LYS A 58 -14.92 -1.59 -5.73
N VAL A 59 -15.90 -2.49 -5.90
CA VAL A 59 -15.74 -3.93 -5.60
C VAL A 59 -14.62 -4.55 -6.42
N ARG A 60 -14.58 -4.30 -7.74
CA ARG A 60 -13.51 -4.83 -8.62
C ARG A 60 -12.15 -4.28 -8.21
N PHE A 61 -12.05 -2.97 -7.96
CA PHE A 61 -10.80 -2.34 -7.62
C PHE A 61 -10.24 -2.88 -6.29
N ILE A 62 -11.07 -3.04 -5.26
CA ILE A 62 -10.65 -3.61 -3.97
C ILE A 62 -10.13 -5.04 -4.15
N LYS A 63 -10.81 -5.86 -4.97
CA LYS A 63 -10.32 -7.21 -5.31
C LYS A 63 -8.95 -7.17 -5.97
N TRP A 64 -8.74 -6.26 -6.93
CA TRP A 64 -7.44 -6.08 -7.58
C TRP A 64 -6.38 -5.62 -6.57
N PHE A 65 -6.68 -4.59 -5.79
CA PHE A 65 -5.77 -4.03 -4.79
C PHE A 65 -5.29 -5.11 -3.82
N ASN A 66 -6.21 -5.90 -3.26
CA ASN A 66 -5.90 -6.98 -2.32
C ASN A 66 -5.16 -8.17 -2.97
N SER A 67 -5.12 -8.24 -4.30
CA SER A 67 -4.38 -9.26 -5.07
C SER A 67 -3.00 -8.80 -5.54
N ALA A 68 -2.57 -7.59 -5.17
CA ALA A 68 -1.29 -7.04 -5.58
C ALA A 68 -0.12 -7.87 -5.05
N TYR A 69 0.95 -7.98 -5.85
CA TYR A 69 2.13 -8.79 -5.56
C TYR A 69 3.43 -8.02 -5.86
N ASP A 70 4.58 -8.66 -5.64
CA ASP A 70 5.92 -8.05 -5.81
C ASP A 70 6.05 -6.73 -5.03
N ILE A 71 5.63 -6.78 -3.76
CA ILE A 71 5.58 -5.63 -2.86
C ILE A 71 7.00 -5.27 -2.41
N ARG A 72 7.45 -4.06 -2.75
CA ARG A 72 8.80 -3.57 -2.44
C ARG A 72 8.72 -2.19 -1.84
N LEU A 73 9.29 -2.01 -0.64
CA LEU A 73 9.29 -0.74 0.06
C LEU A 73 9.95 0.35 -0.80
N ASN A 74 9.28 1.49 -0.96
CA ASN A 74 9.85 2.66 -1.59
C ASN A 74 10.15 3.71 -0.51
N LYS A 75 11.42 3.77 -0.07
CA LYS A 75 11.86 4.72 0.97
C LYS A 75 11.97 6.15 0.45
N TYR A 76 12.12 6.32 -0.87
CA TYR A 76 12.36 7.60 -1.51
C TYR A 76 11.16 7.89 -2.40
N PHE A 77 10.30 8.79 -1.93
CA PHE A 77 9.14 9.25 -2.68
C PHE A 77 9.59 9.65 -4.10
N ALA A 78 9.03 9.02 -5.13
CA ALA A 78 9.30 9.45 -6.50
C ALA A 78 8.50 10.75 -6.72
N GLY A 79 9.13 11.89 -6.45
CA GLY A 79 8.53 13.23 -6.38
C GLY A 79 8.03 13.82 -7.70
N THR A 80 7.54 13.01 -8.63
CA THR A 80 6.94 13.48 -9.87
C THR A 80 5.42 13.47 -9.75
N THR A 81 4.76 14.58 -10.08
CA THR A 81 3.30 14.63 -10.21
C THR A 81 2.86 13.58 -11.24
N PRO A 82 2.12 12.55 -10.85
CA PRO A 82 1.79 11.45 -11.75
C PRO A 82 0.63 11.83 -12.68
N GLU A 83 0.70 11.35 -13.91
CA GLU A 83 -0.33 11.58 -14.95
C GLU A 83 -1.69 10.95 -14.63
N SER A 84 -1.71 10.02 -13.66
CA SER A 84 -2.92 9.34 -13.21
C SER A 84 -2.79 8.89 -11.77
N ILE A 85 -3.88 9.05 -11.01
CA ILE A 85 -3.98 8.75 -9.58
C ILE A 85 -5.30 8.04 -9.34
N ILE A 86 -5.27 7.03 -8.48
CA ILE A 86 -6.48 6.45 -7.88
C ILE A 86 -6.40 6.76 -6.38
N SER A 87 -7.35 7.52 -5.87
CA SER A 87 -7.43 7.89 -4.46
C SER A 87 -8.53 7.08 -3.80
N ILE A 88 -8.20 6.35 -2.75
CA ILE A 88 -9.15 5.60 -1.91
C ILE A 88 -9.26 6.38 -0.59
N GLU A 89 -10.45 6.84 -0.27
CA GLU A 89 -10.76 7.45 1.00
C GLU A 89 -11.45 6.41 1.90
N LEU A 90 -10.88 6.20 3.08
CA LEU A 90 -11.41 5.29 4.08
C LEU A 90 -12.37 6.04 5.00
N LYS A 91 -13.36 5.34 5.57
CA LYS A 91 -14.30 5.90 6.56
C LYS A 91 -13.63 6.46 7.81
N SER A 92 -12.39 6.06 8.07
CA SER A 92 -11.55 6.62 9.12
C SER A 92 -11.01 8.03 8.81
N GLY A 93 -11.29 8.59 7.63
CA GLY A 93 -10.73 9.87 7.14
C GLY A 93 -9.32 9.73 6.54
N LYS A 94 -8.78 8.52 6.52
CA LYS A 94 -7.44 8.20 6.01
C LYS A 94 -7.47 7.89 4.51
N ARG A 95 -6.33 8.03 3.83
CA ARG A 95 -6.23 7.91 2.37
C ARG A 95 -5.15 6.95 1.91
N ILE A 96 -5.47 6.24 0.84
CA ILE A 96 -4.54 5.41 0.09
C ILE A 96 -4.50 5.94 -1.33
N GLY A 97 -3.33 6.42 -1.74
CA GLY A 97 -3.07 6.84 -3.12
C GLY A 97 -2.40 5.71 -3.91
N VAL A 98 -2.85 5.49 -5.14
CA VAL A 98 -2.23 4.56 -6.09
C VAL A 98 -1.83 5.34 -7.33
N PHE A 99 -0.55 5.34 -7.64
CA PHE A 99 0.09 6.23 -8.61
C PHE A 99 0.81 5.42 -9.69
N LYS A 100 0.68 5.87 -10.94
CA LYS A 100 1.46 5.32 -12.05
C LYS A 100 2.94 5.58 -11.80
N SER A 101 3.79 4.54 -11.83
CA SER A 101 5.23 4.65 -11.57
C SER A 101 6.04 3.63 -12.37
N GLY A 102 6.43 4.02 -13.59
CA GLY A 102 7.16 3.15 -14.52
C GLY A 102 6.35 1.91 -14.94
N PHE A 103 6.96 0.72 -14.84
CA PHE A 103 6.31 -0.57 -15.13
C PHE A 103 5.52 -1.15 -13.94
N ASN A 104 5.48 -0.45 -12.81
CA ASN A 104 4.71 -0.82 -11.63
C ASN A 104 3.73 0.32 -11.30
N PHE A 105 3.06 0.21 -10.16
CA PHE A 105 2.46 1.37 -9.50
C PHE A 105 3.02 1.54 -8.10
N GLU A 106 3.00 2.78 -7.63
CA GLU A 106 3.33 3.15 -6.27
C GLU A 106 2.04 3.26 -5.45
N ILE A 107 2.02 2.68 -4.26
CA ILE A 107 0.97 2.88 -3.27
C ILE A 107 1.55 3.74 -2.15
N GLN A 108 0.83 4.79 -1.78
CA GLN A 108 1.11 5.60 -0.60
C GLN A 108 -0.04 5.50 0.38
N ARG A 109 0.30 5.33 1.64
CA ARG A 109 -0.65 5.09 2.73
C ARG A 109 -0.35 6.00 3.90
N ASP A 110 -1.35 6.74 4.36
CA ASP A 110 -1.33 7.41 5.67
C ASP A 110 -2.09 6.58 6.74
N ASP A 111 -2.65 5.43 6.34
CA ASP A 111 -3.50 4.61 7.21
C ASP A 111 -2.75 3.66 8.14
N VAL A 112 -1.46 3.44 7.87
CA VAL A 112 -0.57 2.60 8.67
C VAL A 112 0.16 3.44 9.71
N LYS A 113 0.29 2.94 10.95
CA LYS A 113 0.74 3.70 12.15
C LYS A 113 1.99 4.58 11.93
N ASN A 114 1.95 5.77 12.52
CA ASN A 114 3.01 6.75 12.80
C ASN A 114 3.87 7.30 11.64
N LYS A 115 3.78 6.77 10.42
CA LYS A 115 4.50 7.30 9.24
C LYS A 115 3.74 6.99 7.96
N ASN A 116 3.78 7.92 7.01
CA ASN A 116 3.37 7.64 5.63
C ASN A 116 4.25 6.53 5.06
N ILE A 117 3.63 5.48 4.53
CA ILE A 117 4.34 4.36 3.89
C ILE A 117 4.16 4.49 2.39
N SER A 118 5.27 4.39 1.65
CA SER A 118 5.26 4.24 0.19
C SER A 118 5.90 2.91 -0.22
N TYR A 119 5.32 2.24 -1.21
CA TYR A 119 5.83 0.99 -1.76
C TYR A 119 5.37 0.78 -3.19
N TRP A 120 6.18 0.04 -3.96
CA TRP A 120 5.78 -0.44 -5.28
C TRP A 120 5.06 -1.77 -5.15
N ALA A 121 4.08 -1.99 -6.03
CA ALA A 121 3.42 -3.27 -6.21
C ALA A 121 3.05 -3.47 -7.69
N LYS A 122 2.68 -4.71 -8.03
CA LYS A 122 2.25 -5.12 -9.36
C LYS A 122 0.85 -5.70 -9.32
N GLN A 123 0.05 -5.33 -10.32
CA GLN A 123 -1.29 -5.87 -10.59
C GLN A 123 -1.73 -5.34 -11.96
N LYS A 124 -1.96 -6.27 -12.89
CA LYS A 124 -2.13 -5.98 -14.32
C LYS A 124 -3.32 -5.07 -14.64
N ASP A 125 -4.43 -5.23 -13.93
CA ASP A 125 -5.66 -4.45 -14.18
C ASP A 125 -5.54 -3.02 -13.65
N ILE A 126 -4.89 -2.82 -12.51
CA ILE A 126 -4.57 -1.51 -11.94
C ILE A 126 -3.59 -0.78 -12.85
N GLU A 127 -2.54 -1.46 -13.31
CA GLU A 127 -1.59 -0.91 -14.29
C GLU A 127 -2.30 -0.46 -15.57
N LYS A 128 -3.20 -1.30 -16.10
CA LYS A 128 -4.00 -0.97 -17.29
C LYS A 128 -4.94 0.22 -17.02
N LEU A 129 -5.59 0.26 -15.86
CA LEU A 129 -6.49 1.35 -15.48
C LEU A 129 -5.73 2.68 -15.37
N LEU A 130 -4.58 2.70 -14.70
CA LEU A 130 -3.71 3.88 -14.62
C LEU A 130 -3.19 4.32 -16.00
N ALA A 131 -2.83 3.37 -16.86
CA ALA A 131 -2.44 3.66 -18.23
C ALA A 131 -3.58 4.28 -19.05
N ASP A 132 -4.82 3.77 -18.91
CA ASP A 132 -5.99 4.33 -19.60
C ASP A 132 -6.34 5.73 -19.08
N LEU A 133 -6.25 5.95 -17.76
CA LEU A 133 -6.44 7.26 -17.13
C LEU A 133 -5.43 8.31 -17.59
N SER A 134 -4.19 7.89 -17.84
CA SER A 134 -3.11 8.76 -18.34
C SER A 134 -3.04 8.86 -19.87
N SER A 135 -3.88 8.14 -20.61
CA SER A 135 -3.89 8.19 -22.07
C SER A 135 -4.74 9.35 -22.59
N LYS A 136 -4.30 9.99 -23.68
CA LYS A 136 -5.14 10.95 -24.41
C LYS A 136 -6.34 10.21 -25.00
N LYS A 137 -7.53 10.78 -24.83
CA LYS A 137 -8.76 10.29 -25.47
C LYS A 137 -8.52 10.26 -26.99
N ARG A 138 -8.60 9.08 -27.61
CA ARG A 138 -8.64 8.98 -29.08
C ARG A 138 -10.02 9.49 -29.49
N GLU A 139 -10.04 10.59 -30.25
CA GLU A 139 -11.23 11.11 -30.92
C GLU A 139 -11.68 10.17 -32.03
#